data_AF-A0A1I7IBA8-F1
#
_entry.id   AF-A0A1I7IBA8-F1
#
_cell.length_a   1.000
_cell.length_b   1.000
_cell.length_c   1.000
_cell.angle_alpha   90.00
_cell.angle_beta   90.00
_cell.angle_gamma   90.00
#
_symmetry.space_group_name_H-M   'P 1'
#
loop_
_entity.id
_entity.type
_entity.pdbx_description
1 polymer ?
#
loop_
_entity_poly.entity_id
_entity_poly.type
_entity_poly.pdbx_seq_one_letter_code
_entity_poly.pdbx_strand_id
1 'polypeptide(L)'
;MSCNEDDAENRYDTRADQYMVTGRAQRVVNQGTTLMAEYQIDLALSVKSITAHRKSSSYAPIDFDSLNTPLFQAPGIHGDDQTSQEFQPTYSGSTLQGVAGVFYMKARVFNEFDVLYGAPTGPLSLYTLGDIDSETWAAFADVSYNVSDTFNINVGGRYTDDGRRARISIPMRVCRRLGFRRDSVASGWRGGIDAPRPRQ
;
A
#
# COMPACT_ATOMS: atom_id res chain seq x y z
N MET A 1 -16.42 5.16 -13.88
CA MET A 1 -15.68 4.02 -14.45
C MET A 1 -16.27 3.74 -15.83
N SER A 2 -15.48 3.62 -16.89
CA SER A 2 -15.96 3.15 -18.21
C SER A 2 -15.41 1.75 -18.41
N CYS A 3 -16.30 0.76 -18.52
CA CYS A 3 -15.94 -0.60 -18.95
C CYS A 3 -15.95 -0.60 -20.47
N ASN A 4 -14.78 -0.53 -21.10
CA ASN A 4 -14.65 -0.85 -22.52
C ASN A 4 -14.10 -2.28 -22.60
N GLU A 5 -14.81 -3.15 -23.33
CA GLU A 5 -14.25 -4.38 -23.87
C GLU A 5 -13.23 -4.01 -24.94
N ASP A 6 -12.02 -4.59 -24.86
CA ASP A 6 -11.11 -4.66 -26.00
C ASP A 6 -11.49 -5.92 -26.79
N ASP A 7 -11.80 -5.77 -28.07
CA ASP A 7 -12.23 -6.85 -28.94
C ASP A 7 -11.18 -7.98 -29.03
N ALA A 8 -11.62 -9.21 -28.77
CA ALA A 8 -10.81 -10.42 -28.72
C ALA A 8 -10.33 -10.87 -30.12
N GLU A 9 -9.17 -10.39 -30.57
CA GLU A 9 -8.56 -10.89 -31.82
C GLU A 9 -7.62 -12.10 -31.65
N ASN A 10 -7.37 -12.61 -30.41
CA ASN A 10 -6.37 -13.66 -30.18
C ASN A 10 -6.94 -14.92 -29.49
N ARG A 11 -6.93 -16.06 -30.21
CA ARG A 11 -7.35 -17.40 -29.71
C ARG A 11 -6.49 -17.96 -28.57
N TYR A 12 -5.39 -17.29 -28.23
CA TYR A 12 -4.51 -17.66 -27.11
C TYR A 12 -4.56 -16.63 -25.96
N ASP A 13 -5.57 -15.75 -25.91
CA ASP A 13 -5.70 -14.82 -24.78
C ASP A 13 -6.06 -15.59 -23.49
N THR A 14 -5.12 -15.65 -22.56
CA THR A 14 -5.29 -16.29 -21.25
C THR A 14 -5.96 -15.38 -20.23
N ARG A 15 -6.27 -14.13 -20.60
CA ARG A 15 -6.93 -13.15 -19.74
C ARG A 15 -8.45 -13.23 -19.82
N ALA A 16 -9.02 -14.12 -20.63
CA ALA A 16 -10.47 -14.29 -20.77
C ALA A 16 -11.20 -12.96 -21.02
N ASP A 17 -10.63 -12.10 -21.88
CA ASP A 17 -11.17 -10.78 -22.22
C ASP A 17 -11.39 -9.85 -21.01
N GLN A 18 -10.52 -9.95 -20.00
CA GLN A 18 -10.54 -9.11 -18.81
C GLN A 18 -10.59 -7.62 -19.16
N TYR A 19 -11.67 -6.96 -18.75
CA TYR A 19 -11.88 -5.53 -18.95
C TYR A 19 -10.79 -4.67 -18.29
N MET A 20 -10.67 -3.43 -18.74
CA MET A 20 -9.72 -2.46 -18.18
C MET A 20 -10.31 -1.66 -17.02
N VAL A 21 -9.52 -1.48 -15.96
CA VAL A 21 -9.83 -0.55 -14.86
C VAL A 21 -9.22 0.81 -15.22
N THR A 22 -10.04 1.83 -15.43
CA THR A 22 -9.58 3.19 -15.80
C THR A 22 -8.67 3.24 -17.04
N GLY A 23 -8.94 2.39 -18.03
CA GLY A 23 -8.13 2.28 -19.26
C GLY A 23 -6.78 1.59 -19.05
N ARG A 24 -6.63 0.81 -17.97
CA ARG A 24 -5.45 -0.02 -17.71
C ARG A 24 -5.88 -1.47 -17.54
N ALA A 25 -5.20 -2.37 -18.25
CA ALA A 25 -5.26 -3.80 -17.97
C ALA A 25 -4.71 -4.11 -16.56
N GLN A 26 -4.93 -5.33 -16.09
CA GLN A 26 -4.39 -5.79 -14.81
C GLN A 26 -2.89 -5.50 -14.73
N ARG A 27 -2.50 -4.70 -13.72
CA ARG A 27 -1.12 -4.23 -13.60
C ARG A 27 -0.77 -3.87 -12.17
N VAL A 28 0.40 -4.32 -11.73
CA VAL A 28 1.02 -3.91 -10.47
C VAL A 28 2.31 -3.16 -10.76
N VAL A 29 2.51 -2.01 -10.12
CA VAL A 29 3.73 -1.21 -10.20
C VAL A 29 4.22 -0.93 -8.80
N ASN A 30 5.46 -1.34 -8.51
CA ASN A 30 6.13 -1.08 -7.24
C ASN A 30 7.35 -0.20 -7.49
N GLN A 31 7.55 0.79 -6.62
CA GLN A 31 8.69 1.69 -6.64
C GLN A 31 9.22 1.84 -5.22
N GLY A 32 10.53 2.02 -5.09
CA GLY A 32 11.13 2.23 -3.79
C GLY A 32 12.50 2.88 -3.90
N THR A 33 12.87 3.63 -2.87
CA THR A 33 14.17 4.26 -2.75
C THR A 33 14.61 4.17 -1.30
N THR A 34 15.87 3.82 -1.09
CA THR A 34 16.47 3.74 0.24
C THR A 34 17.75 4.56 0.23
N LEU A 35 17.92 5.40 1.25
CA LEU A 35 19.15 6.08 1.57
C LEU A 35 19.68 5.49 2.88
N MET A 36 20.94 5.07 2.86
CA MET A 36 21.64 4.65 4.07
C MET A 36 22.87 5.53 4.24
N ALA A 37 22.98 6.16 5.39
CA ALA A 37 24.18 6.87 5.82
C ALA A 37 24.74 6.18 7.05
N GLU A 38 26.02 5.84 7.02
CA GLU A 38 26.74 5.27 8.15
C GLU A 38 27.95 6.12 8.46
N TYR A 39 28.18 6.37 9.75
CA TYR A 39 29.33 7.11 10.23
C TYR A 39 29.96 6.36 11.39
N GLN A 40 31.25 6.06 11.24
CA GLN A 40 32.07 5.50 12.30
C GLN A 40 32.65 6.65 13.11
N ILE A 41 32.20 6.77 14.36
CA ILE A 41 32.66 7.81 15.27
C ILE A 41 34.06 7.43 15.78
N ASP A 42 34.24 6.16 16.14
CA ASP A 42 35.52 5.57 16.51
C ASP A 42 35.58 4.07 16.18
N LEU A 43 36.58 3.35 16.71
CA LEU A 43 36.79 1.91 16.49
C LEU A 43 35.67 1.01 17.04
N ALA A 44 34.93 1.48 18.04
CA ALA A 44 33.89 0.72 18.71
C ALA A 44 32.48 1.29 18.46
N LEU A 45 32.31 2.58 18.20
CA LEU A 45 31.02 3.23 18.04
C LEU A 45 30.75 3.65 16.59
N SER A 46 29.64 3.18 16.04
CA SER A 46 29.11 3.63 14.75
C SER A 46 27.65 4.05 14.86
N VAL A 47 27.21 4.93 13.97
CA VAL A 47 25.82 5.35 13.84
C VAL A 47 25.35 5.13 12.42
N LYS A 48 24.13 4.64 12.28
CA LYS A 48 23.48 4.37 11.01
C LYS A 48 22.14 5.07 10.96
N SER A 49 21.87 5.71 9.83
CA SER A 49 20.60 6.32 9.51
C SER A 49 20.07 5.70 8.23
N ILE A 50 18.84 5.18 8.27
CA ILE A 50 18.20 4.53 7.13
C ILE A 50 16.89 5.24 6.85
N THR A 51 16.80 5.90 5.71
CA THR A 51 15.55 6.46 5.19
C THR A 51 15.08 5.58 4.05
N ALA A 52 13.81 5.18 4.05
CA ALA A 52 13.23 4.44 2.95
C ALA A 52 11.87 5.01 2.57
N HIS A 53 11.62 5.09 1.27
CA HIS A 53 10.34 5.44 0.69
C HIS A 53 9.91 4.31 -0.25
N ARG A 54 8.67 3.87 -0.15
CA ARG A 54 8.09 2.79 -0.96
C ARG A 54 6.70 3.18 -1.41
N LYS A 55 6.37 2.81 -2.64
CA LYS A 55 5.09 3.11 -3.26
C LYS A 55 4.63 1.97 -4.13
N SER A 56 3.35 1.63 -4.06
CA SER A 56 2.71 0.63 -4.91
C SER A 56 1.45 1.20 -5.55
N SER A 57 1.15 0.74 -6.75
CA SER A 57 -0.14 0.96 -7.42
C SER A 57 -0.55 -0.30 -8.16
N SER A 58 -1.77 -0.76 -7.89
CA SER A 58 -2.35 -1.96 -8.48
C SER A 58 -3.69 -1.65 -9.12
N TYR A 59 -3.86 -2.08 -10.36
CA TYR A 59 -5.11 -2.10 -11.10
C TYR A 59 -5.51 -3.55 -11.25
N ALA A 60 -6.62 -3.93 -10.62
CA ALA A 60 -7.06 -5.30 -10.50
C ALA A 60 -8.51 -5.41 -11.00
N PRO A 61 -8.74 -5.53 -12.32
CA PRO A 61 -10.04 -5.99 -12.79
C PRO A 61 -10.25 -7.42 -12.28
N ILE A 62 -11.44 -7.73 -11.77
CA ILE A 62 -11.82 -9.11 -11.43
C ILE A 62 -13.11 -9.42 -12.17
N ASP A 63 -13.12 -10.52 -12.89
CA ASP A 63 -14.30 -11.12 -13.49
C ASP A 63 -14.56 -12.46 -12.79
N PHE A 64 -15.74 -12.60 -12.17
CA PHE A 64 -16.10 -13.79 -11.39
C PHE A 64 -16.81 -14.86 -12.20
N ASP A 65 -17.41 -14.51 -13.35
CA ASP A 65 -18.23 -15.43 -14.13
C ASP A 65 -17.64 -15.77 -15.51
N SER A 66 -16.65 -15.01 -15.98
CA SER A 66 -15.97 -15.25 -17.27
C SER A 66 -16.93 -15.29 -18.46
N LEU A 67 -18.11 -14.68 -18.31
CA LEU A 67 -19.08 -14.56 -19.38
C LEU A 67 -18.72 -13.35 -20.24
N ASN A 68 -19.09 -13.40 -21.52
CA ASN A 68 -18.97 -12.27 -22.45
C ASN A 68 -19.98 -11.14 -22.15
N THR A 69 -20.43 -11.00 -20.90
CA THR A 69 -21.36 -9.97 -20.46
C THR A 69 -21.02 -9.64 -19.02
N PRO A 70 -20.92 -8.34 -18.65
CA PRO A 70 -20.49 -7.91 -17.32
C PRO A 70 -21.57 -8.16 -16.26
N LEU A 71 -21.74 -9.41 -15.89
CA LEU A 71 -22.77 -9.88 -14.96
C LEU A 71 -22.25 -9.92 -13.52
N PHE A 72 -21.00 -10.30 -13.29
CA PHE A 72 -20.42 -10.28 -11.96
C PHE A 72 -18.93 -9.92 -11.97
N GLN A 73 -18.65 -8.64 -11.69
CA GLN A 73 -17.30 -8.08 -11.81
C GLN A 73 -16.95 -7.21 -10.60
N ALA A 74 -15.66 -7.12 -10.28
CA ALA A 74 -15.14 -6.25 -9.24
C ALA A 74 -13.87 -5.53 -9.67
N PRO A 75 -13.96 -4.43 -10.44
CA PRO A 75 -12.82 -3.54 -10.66
C PRO A 75 -12.27 -3.02 -9.33
N GLY A 76 -10.98 -3.22 -9.10
CA GLY A 76 -10.23 -2.70 -7.95
C GLY A 76 -9.07 -1.80 -8.34
N ILE A 77 -8.85 -0.75 -7.56
CA ILE A 77 -7.67 0.09 -7.56
C ILE A 77 -7.12 0.10 -6.14
N HIS A 78 -5.83 -0.24 -6.01
CA HIS A 78 -5.12 -0.26 -4.74
C HIS A 78 -3.87 0.60 -4.85
N GLY A 79 -3.55 1.33 -3.79
CA GLY A 79 -2.37 2.17 -3.72
C GLY A 79 -1.80 2.22 -2.31
N ASP A 80 -0.48 2.10 -2.23
CA ASP A 80 0.25 2.16 -0.97
C ASP A 80 1.35 3.21 -1.08
N ASP A 81 1.53 4.02 -0.05
CA ASP A 81 2.63 4.97 0.08
C ASP A 81 3.17 4.91 1.51
N GLN A 82 4.47 4.64 1.65
CA GLN A 82 5.11 4.47 2.95
C GLN A 82 6.46 5.16 2.96
N THR A 83 6.71 5.93 4.02
CA THR A 83 8.03 6.50 4.33
C THR A 83 8.43 6.09 5.74
N SER A 84 9.66 5.60 5.88
CA SER A 84 10.24 5.22 7.17
C SER A 84 11.61 5.83 7.39
N GLN A 85 11.91 6.11 8.65
CA GLN A 85 13.21 6.57 9.12
C GLN A 85 13.63 5.73 10.33
N GLU A 86 14.84 5.18 10.27
CA GLU A 86 15.49 4.52 11.39
C GLU A 86 16.79 5.23 11.72
N PHE A 87 17.06 5.40 13.01
CA PHE A 87 18.36 5.80 13.53
C PHE A 87 18.85 4.75 14.50
N GLN A 88 20.06 4.25 14.27
CA GLN A 88 20.63 3.10 14.95
C GLN A 88 22.09 3.36 15.33
N PRO A 89 22.39 3.66 16.60
CA PRO A 89 23.73 3.52 17.15
C PRO A 89 24.09 2.04 17.42
N THR A 90 25.34 1.70 17.12
CA THR A 90 25.93 0.37 17.37
C THR A 90 27.27 0.53 18.09
N TYR A 91 27.46 -0.26 19.14
CA TYR A 91 28.69 -0.35 19.91
C TYR A 91 29.27 -1.76 19.81
N SER A 92 30.56 -1.86 19.48
CA SER A 92 31.28 -3.10 19.18
C SER A 92 32.60 -3.17 19.95
N GLY A 93 32.52 -3.21 21.29
CA GLY A 93 33.68 -3.46 22.15
C GLY A 93 34.03 -4.95 22.24
N SER A 94 35.09 -5.32 22.97
CA SER A 94 35.46 -6.72 23.21
C SER A 94 34.61 -7.40 24.29
N THR A 95 34.27 -6.67 25.35
CA THR A 95 33.46 -7.19 26.47
C THR A 95 31.97 -6.88 26.33
N LEU A 96 31.63 -5.77 25.66
CA LEU A 96 30.27 -5.30 25.48
C LEU A 96 30.01 -5.00 24.01
N GLN A 97 28.93 -5.55 23.48
CA GLN A 97 28.39 -5.21 22.17
C GLN A 97 26.92 -4.85 22.32
N GLY A 98 26.43 -3.93 21.50
CA GLY A 98 25.02 -3.61 21.54
C GLY A 98 24.59 -2.73 20.40
N VAL A 99 23.30 -2.78 20.13
CA VAL A 99 22.63 -1.94 19.15
C VAL A 99 21.38 -1.37 19.81
N ALA A 100 21.14 -0.09 19.58
CA ALA A 100 19.88 0.53 19.96
C ALA A 100 19.35 1.30 18.76
N GLY A 101 18.07 1.63 18.79
CA GLY A 101 17.52 2.45 17.73
C GLY A 101 16.13 2.97 18.00
N VAL A 102 15.81 4.00 17.24
CA VAL A 102 14.47 4.55 17.13
C VAL A 102 14.02 4.46 15.68
N PHE A 103 12.77 4.08 15.51
CA PHE A 103 12.15 3.87 14.21
C PHE A 103 10.84 4.64 14.15
N TYR A 104 10.64 5.34 13.04
CA TYR A 104 9.40 6.02 12.72
C TYR A 104 8.94 5.64 11.32
N MET A 105 7.64 5.45 11.15
CA MET A 105 7.02 5.17 9.87
C MET A 105 5.68 5.85 9.74
N LYS A 106 5.45 6.43 8.57
CA LYS A 106 4.15 6.88 8.12
C LYS A 106 3.76 6.12 6.86
N ALA A 107 2.57 5.55 6.87
CA ALA A 107 2.04 4.79 5.75
C ALA A 107 0.59 5.21 5.45
N ARG A 108 0.22 5.16 4.17
CA ARG A 108 -1.14 5.33 3.70
C ARG A 108 -1.49 4.19 2.76
N VAL A 109 -2.67 3.62 2.98
CA VAL A 109 -3.24 2.55 2.16
C VAL A 109 -4.57 3.03 1.61
N PHE A 110 -4.69 3.01 0.29
CA PHE A 110 -5.91 3.37 -0.43
C PHE A 110 -6.44 2.15 -1.18
N ASN A 111 -7.74 1.90 -1.02
CA ASN A 111 -8.46 0.83 -1.69
C ASN A 111 -9.78 1.35 -2.23
N GLU A 112 -10.04 1.13 -3.50
CA GLU A 112 -11.31 1.46 -4.14
C GLU A 112 -11.73 0.29 -5.02
N PHE A 113 -12.91 -0.27 -4.77
CA PHE A 113 -13.46 -1.29 -5.66
C PHE A 113 -14.97 -1.18 -5.74
N ASP A 114 -15.53 -1.63 -6.85
CA ASP A 114 -16.98 -1.61 -7.09
C ASP A 114 -17.44 -2.98 -7.55
N VAL A 115 -18.23 -3.66 -6.72
CA VAL A 115 -18.79 -4.96 -7.11
C VAL A 115 -20.07 -4.71 -7.91
N LEU A 116 -20.00 -5.00 -9.20
CA LEU A 116 -21.12 -4.92 -10.12
C LEU A 116 -21.81 -6.28 -10.21
N TYR A 117 -23.13 -6.29 -10.03
CA TYR A 117 -23.96 -7.47 -10.23
C TYR A 117 -25.14 -7.17 -11.16
N GLY A 118 -25.23 -7.90 -12.27
CA GLY A 118 -26.35 -7.83 -13.20
C GLY A 118 -27.58 -8.55 -12.64
N ALA A 119 -28.61 -7.79 -12.23
CA ALA A 119 -29.87 -8.33 -11.77
C ALA A 119 -31.01 -8.07 -12.78
N PRO A 120 -32.07 -8.89 -12.83
CA PRO A 120 -33.23 -8.70 -13.71
C PRO A 120 -33.95 -7.35 -13.51
N THR A 121 -33.84 -6.76 -12.31
CA THR A 121 -34.42 -5.47 -11.93
C THR A 121 -33.54 -4.27 -12.29
N GLY A 122 -32.34 -4.51 -12.85
CA GLY A 122 -31.32 -3.52 -13.19
C GLY A 122 -29.97 -3.83 -12.50
N PRO A 123 -28.84 -3.36 -13.05
CA PRO A 123 -27.52 -3.62 -12.45
C PRO A 123 -27.40 -2.97 -11.07
N LEU A 124 -26.85 -3.73 -10.13
CA LEU A 124 -26.54 -3.31 -8.77
C LEU A 124 -25.04 -3.05 -8.64
N SER A 125 -24.67 -2.00 -7.91
CA SER A 125 -23.28 -1.67 -7.60
C SER A 125 -23.11 -1.56 -6.08
N LEU A 126 -22.08 -2.23 -5.58
CA LEU A 126 -21.60 -2.15 -4.20
C LEU A 126 -20.21 -1.52 -4.23
N TYR A 127 -20.21 -0.20 -4.19
CA TYR A 127 -18.99 0.58 -4.16
C TYR A 127 -18.40 0.57 -2.75
N THR A 128 -17.10 0.31 -2.66
CA THR A 128 -16.33 0.36 -1.41
C THR A 128 -15.09 1.22 -1.63
N LEU A 129 -14.89 2.17 -0.72
CA LEU A 129 -13.68 2.96 -0.63
C LEU A 129 -13.13 2.89 0.79
N GLY A 130 -11.83 2.65 0.89
CA GLY A 130 -11.05 2.63 2.12
C GLY A 130 -9.81 3.51 1.96
N ASP A 131 -9.61 4.41 2.91
CA ASP A 131 -8.41 5.25 3.01
C ASP A 131 -7.91 5.19 4.45
N ILE A 132 -6.72 4.64 4.64
CA ILE A 132 -6.16 4.31 5.96
C ILE A 132 -4.81 4.98 6.10
N ASP A 133 -4.71 5.90 7.05
CA ASP A 133 -3.44 6.49 7.48
C ASP A 133 -2.93 5.75 8.72
N SER A 134 -1.66 5.36 8.70
CA SER A 134 -0.98 4.69 9.81
C SER A 134 0.31 5.44 10.19
N GLU A 135 0.53 5.57 11.50
CA GLU A 135 1.71 6.18 12.10
C GLU A 135 2.26 5.23 13.16
N THR A 136 3.52 4.80 12.99
CA THR A 136 4.17 3.82 13.86
C THR A 136 5.47 4.38 14.42
N TRP A 137 5.65 4.23 15.74
CA TRP A 137 6.88 4.56 16.44
C TRP A 137 7.41 3.32 17.15
N ALA A 138 8.73 3.13 17.14
CA ALA A 138 9.35 2.08 17.91
C ALA A 138 10.70 2.52 18.48
N ALA A 139 11.02 1.96 19.64
CA ALA A 139 12.35 2.05 20.25
C ALA A 139 12.80 0.64 20.61
N PHE A 140 14.07 0.34 20.38
CA PHE A 140 14.63 -0.96 20.67
C PHE A 140 16.07 -0.85 21.16
N ALA A 141 16.49 -1.86 21.92
CA ALA A 141 17.86 -2.07 22.31
C ALA A 141 18.13 -3.56 22.46
N ASP A 142 19.31 -3.99 22.03
CA ASP A 142 19.85 -5.32 22.24
C ASP A 142 21.30 -5.16 22.70
N VAL A 143 21.64 -5.83 23.80
CA VAL A 143 22.95 -5.73 24.43
C VAL A 143 23.46 -7.13 24.73
N SER A 144 24.69 -7.39 24.33
CA SER A 144 25.44 -8.61 24.58
C SER A 144 26.66 -8.30 25.45
N TYR A 145 26.80 -9.01 26.57
CA TYR A 145 27.89 -8.86 27.50
C TYR A 145 28.64 -10.18 27.68
N ASN A 146 29.94 -10.16 27.40
CA ASN A 146 30.84 -11.30 27.55
C ASN A 146 31.33 -11.37 29.00
N VAL A 147 30.80 -12.32 29.76
CA VAL A 147 31.19 -12.56 31.15
C VAL A 147 32.52 -13.32 31.21
N SER A 148 32.75 -14.23 30.25
CA SER A 148 34.02 -14.92 30.03
C SER A 148 34.21 -15.25 28.54
N ASP A 149 35.34 -15.85 28.17
CA ASP A 149 35.62 -16.28 26.79
C ASP A 149 34.62 -17.33 26.25
N THR A 150 33.84 -17.96 27.14
CA THR A 150 32.90 -19.04 26.80
C THR A 150 31.47 -18.77 27.23
N PHE A 151 31.21 -17.67 27.95
CA PHE A 151 29.89 -17.36 28.48
C PHE A 151 29.51 -15.90 28.20
N ASN A 152 28.43 -15.72 27.44
CA ASN A 152 27.84 -14.44 27.10
C ASN A 152 26.39 -14.35 27.58
N ILE A 153 25.98 -13.16 27.98
CA ILE A 153 24.61 -12.84 28.37
C ILE A 153 24.08 -11.79 27.41
N ASN A 154 22.94 -12.08 26.79
CA ASN A 154 22.29 -11.17 25.85
C ASN A 154 20.91 -10.78 26.39
N VAL A 155 20.62 -9.50 26.39
CA VAL A 155 19.33 -8.95 26.83
C VAL A 155 18.90 -7.91 25.81
N GLY A 156 17.68 -8.06 25.32
CA GLY A 156 17.09 -7.15 24.36
C GLY A 156 15.63 -6.86 24.67
N GLY A 157 15.17 -5.71 24.20
CA GLY A 157 13.81 -5.24 24.36
C GLY A 157 13.39 -4.32 23.21
N ARG A 158 12.10 -4.36 22.87
CA ARG A 158 11.49 -3.49 21.87
C ARG A 158 10.13 -3.01 22.36
N TYR A 159 9.92 -1.71 22.26
CA TYR A 159 8.63 -1.07 22.42
C TYR A 159 8.15 -0.58 21.06
N THR A 160 6.85 -0.75 20.76
CA THR A 160 6.24 -0.29 19.51
C THR A 160 4.85 0.24 19.82
N ASP A 161 4.57 1.44 19.33
CA ASP A 161 3.28 2.09 19.38
C ASP A 161 2.80 2.37 17.95
N ASP A 162 1.53 2.10 17.70
CA ASP A 162 0.98 2.09 16.35
C ASP A 162 -0.44 2.65 16.33
N GLY A 163 -0.62 3.74 15.58
CA GLY A 163 -1.89 4.43 15.42
C GLY A 163 -2.41 4.28 14.00
N ARG A 164 -3.69 3.91 13.85
CA ARG A 164 -4.38 3.83 12.55
C ARG A 164 -5.64 4.67 12.55
N ARG A 165 -5.87 5.41 11.47
CA ARG A 165 -7.10 6.16 11.22
C ARG A 165 -7.66 5.73 9.87
N ALA A 166 -8.86 5.16 9.89
CA ALA A 166 -9.51 4.62 8.70
C ALA A 166 -10.75 5.45 8.35
N ARG A 167 -10.88 5.77 7.06
CA ARG A 167 -12.11 6.26 6.46
C ARG A 167 -12.64 5.19 5.51
N ILE A 168 -13.81 4.67 5.82
CA ILE A 168 -14.45 3.60 5.04
C ILE A 168 -15.82 4.10 4.60
N SER A 169 -16.14 3.92 3.32
CA SER A 169 -17.46 4.25 2.77
C SER A 169 -17.97 3.11 1.89
N ILE A 170 -19.20 2.66 2.15
CA ILE A 170 -19.84 1.55 1.43
C ILE A 170 -21.25 1.95 0.97
N PRO A 171 -21.40 2.82 -0.05
CA PRO A 171 -22.70 3.16 -0.59
C PRO A 171 -23.21 2.08 -1.55
N MET A 172 -24.41 1.55 -1.29
CA MET A 172 -25.15 0.75 -2.27
C MET A 172 -25.79 1.66 -3.32
N ARG A 173 -25.62 1.35 -4.60
CA ARG A 173 -26.23 2.10 -5.71
C ARG A 173 -27.00 1.17 -6.64
N VAL A 174 -28.22 1.59 -7.00
CA VAL A 174 -28.96 0.98 -8.11
C VAL A 174 -28.60 1.74 -9.38
N CYS A 175 -28.00 1.05 -10.35
CA CYS A 175 -27.56 1.68 -11.59
C CYS A 175 -28.77 1.85 -12.53
N ARG A 176 -29.37 3.06 -12.57
CA ARG A 176 -30.50 3.35 -13.46
C ARG A 176 -30.04 3.44 -14.91
N ARG A 177 -30.65 2.64 -15.78
CA ARG A 177 -30.45 2.59 -17.24
C ARG A 177 -31.02 3.85 -17.94
N LEU A 178 -30.40 5.01 -17.74
CA LEU A 178 -30.66 6.22 -18.54
C LEU A 178 -29.32 6.78 -19.02
N GLY A 179 -29.21 6.98 -20.34
CA GLY A 179 -27.99 7.31 -21.08
C GLY A 179 -26.93 8.08 -20.28
N PHE A 180 -25.82 7.39 -20.02
CA PHE A 180 -24.68 7.92 -19.31
C PHE A 180 -24.00 8.98 -20.20
N ARG A 181 -24.23 10.28 -19.93
CA ARG A 181 -23.37 11.33 -20.46
C ARG A 181 -22.00 11.23 -19.79
N ARG A 182 -20.99 11.37 -20.64
CA ARG A 182 -19.59 10.99 -20.45
C ARG A 182 -18.77 11.89 -19.48
N ASP A 183 -19.37 12.88 -18.82
CA ASP A 183 -18.59 14.07 -18.42
C ASP A 183 -18.57 14.46 -16.91
N SER A 184 -19.14 13.69 -15.98
CA SER A 184 -19.25 14.18 -14.58
C SER A 184 -18.40 13.48 -13.53
N VAL A 185 -17.42 12.63 -13.89
CA VAL A 185 -16.42 12.09 -12.94
C VAL A 185 -14.98 12.24 -13.45
N ALA A 186 -14.73 13.30 -14.24
CA ALA A 186 -13.40 13.58 -14.81
C ALA A 186 -12.85 14.98 -14.46
N SER A 187 -13.53 15.78 -13.62
CA SER A 187 -13.06 17.14 -13.28
C SER A 187 -12.18 17.22 -12.02
N GLY A 188 -11.97 16.11 -11.29
CA GLY A 188 -11.08 16.08 -10.12
C GLY A 188 -9.70 15.43 -10.34
N TRP A 189 -9.52 14.71 -11.45
CA TRP A 189 -8.32 13.91 -11.69
C TRP A 189 -7.33 14.63 -12.61
N ARG A 190 -6.57 15.56 -12.04
CA ARG A 190 -5.31 16.02 -12.61
C ARG A 190 -4.20 15.90 -11.57
N GLY A 191 -3.38 14.87 -11.75
CA GLY A 191 -2.02 14.83 -11.22
C GLY A 191 -1.85 14.14 -9.88
N GLY A 192 -0.93 13.18 -9.85
CA GLY A 192 -0.20 12.75 -8.66
C GLY A 192 -1.00 12.05 -7.58
N ILE A 193 -0.35 11.16 -6.83
CA ILE A 193 -0.85 10.71 -5.53
C ILE A 193 -0.58 11.85 -4.54
N ASP A 194 -1.27 12.97 -4.75
CA ASP A 194 -1.31 14.15 -3.90
C ASP A 194 -2.74 14.70 -3.98
N ALA A 195 -3.68 13.96 -3.40
CA ALA A 195 -5.03 14.49 -3.19
C ALA A 195 -4.95 15.59 -2.11
N PRO A 196 -5.38 16.84 -2.40
CA PRO A 196 -5.38 17.90 -1.40
C PRO A 196 -6.43 17.59 -0.32
N ARG A 197 -6.04 17.84 0.93
CA ARG A 197 -6.92 17.75 2.11
C ARG A 197 -8.16 18.64 1.90
N PRO A 198 -9.39 18.20 2.20
CA PRO A 198 -10.43 19.13 2.60
C PRO A 198 -10.05 19.68 3.97
N ARG A 199 -9.92 21.01 4.06
CA ARG A 199 -9.76 21.71 5.36
C ARG A 199 -10.97 21.37 6.23
N GLN A 200 -10.70 20.90 7.45
CA GLN A 200 -11.54 21.24 8.60
C GLN A 200 -10.97 22.50 9.22
#